data_AF-A0A9W6AZA1-F1
#
_entry.id   AF-A0A9W6AZA1-F1
#
_cell.length_a   1.000
_cell.length_b   1.000
_cell.length_c   1.000
_cell.angle_alpha   90.00
_cell.angle_beta   90.00
_cell.angle_gamma   90.00
#
_symmetry.space_group_name_H-M   'P 1'
#
loop_
_entity.id
_entity.type
_entity.pdbx_description
1 polymer ?
#
loop_
_entity_poly.entity_id
_entity_poly.type
_entity_poly.pdbx_seq_one_letter_code
_entity_poly.pdbx_strand_id
1 'polypeptide(L)'
;MGLKQRLQVKHGEVVSGVDSNADLDPIPRNSARRTWGWVSLTGFWISEAFSISMYQVTSTSVSKGLNAGLAIAAVVIGHMLVYIPVVLDGLVSKQSQRAI
;
A
#
# COMPACT_ATOMS: atom_id res chain seq x y z
N MET A 1 -42.37 -0.97 -3.70
CA MET A 1 -41.44 -0.36 -2.72
C MET A 1 -40.60 -1.48 -2.09
N GLY A 2 -39.39 -1.79 -2.57
CA GLY A 2 -38.67 -2.96 -2.00
C GLY A 2 -37.17 -3.07 -2.26
N LEU A 3 -36.64 -2.46 -3.32
CA LEU A 3 -35.19 -2.49 -3.62
C LEU A 3 -34.42 -1.37 -2.92
N LYS A 4 -34.95 -0.15 -2.90
CA LYS A 4 -34.28 1.02 -2.28
C LYS A 4 -34.03 0.83 -0.78
N GLN A 5 -34.96 0.21 -0.07
CA GLN A 5 -34.85 -0.04 1.38
C GLN A 5 -33.92 -1.21 1.72
N ARG A 6 -33.70 -2.13 0.77
CA ARG A 6 -32.72 -3.22 0.91
C ARG A 6 -31.29 -2.76 0.61
N LEU A 7 -31.14 -1.69 -0.17
CA LEU A 7 -29.85 -1.08 -0.52
C LEU A 7 -29.44 0.03 0.45
N GLN A 8 -30.35 0.50 1.32
CA GLN A 8 -30.00 1.46 2.36
C GLN A 8 -29.16 0.76 3.43
N VAL A 9 -27.87 1.10 3.47
CA VAL A 9 -26.96 0.76 4.56
C VAL A 9 -27.56 1.30 5.85
N LYS A 10 -27.69 0.45 6.87
CA LYS A 10 -28.19 0.84 8.20
C LYS A 10 -27.24 1.90 8.76
N HIS A 11 -27.61 3.17 8.67
CA HIS A 11 -26.87 4.25 9.33
C HIS A 11 -27.13 4.10 10.83
N GLY A 12 -26.08 3.77 11.58
CA GLY A 12 -26.06 3.95 13.02
C GLY A 12 -26.12 5.44 13.37
N GLU A 13 -26.39 5.74 14.63
CA GLU A 13 -26.45 7.09 15.20
C GLU A 13 -25.35 7.99 14.62
N VAL A 14 -25.76 9.04 13.90
CA VAL A 14 -24.86 10.01 13.27
C VAL A 14 -24.25 10.85 14.37
N VAL A 15 -23.10 10.40 14.88
CA VAL A 15 -22.20 11.24 15.67
C VAL A 15 -21.73 12.36 14.74
N SER A 16 -21.86 13.62 15.16
CA SER A 16 -21.52 14.80 14.38
C SER A 16 -20.01 14.94 14.13
N GLY A 17 -19.48 14.09 13.26
CA GLY A 17 -18.09 14.02 12.86
C GLY A 17 -17.94 12.97 11.77
N VAL A 18 -17.42 13.38 10.61
CA VAL A 18 -17.01 12.59 9.43
C VAL A 18 -17.74 11.25 9.27
N ASP A 19 -18.66 11.17 8.30
CA ASP A 19 -19.21 9.88 7.85
C ASP A 19 -18.04 8.95 7.45
N SER A 20 -17.71 8.00 8.33
CA SER A 20 -16.64 7.03 8.14
C SER A 20 -17.20 5.62 8.25
N ASN A 21 -16.72 4.73 7.38
CA ASN A 21 -17.00 3.31 7.49
C ASN A 21 -16.02 2.70 8.49
N ALA A 22 -16.51 1.85 9.39
CA ALA A 22 -15.68 1.17 10.40
C ALA A 22 -14.53 0.35 9.78
N ASP A 23 -14.66 -0.09 8.54
CA ASP A 23 -13.62 -0.82 7.79
C ASP A 23 -12.49 0.10 7.27
N LEU A 24 -12.78 1.39 7.07
CA LEU A 24 -11.83 2.40 6.60
C LEU A 24 -11.14 3.12 7.75
N ASP A 25 -11.65 2.95 8.97
CA ASP A 25 -11.09 3.59 10.14
C ASP A 25 -9.66 3.09 10.43
N PRO A 26 -8.75 4.00 10.82
CA PRO A 26 -7.38 3.64 11.14
C PRO A 26 -7.31 2.63 12.28
N ILE A 27 -6.64 1.49 12.04
CA ILE A 27 -6.41 0.47 13.07
C ILE A 27 -5.45 1.02 14.14
N PRO A 28 -5.82 1.06 15.44
CA PRO A 28 -4.95 1.58 16.50
C PRO A 28 -3.63 0.80 16.64
N ARG A 29 -2.57 1.45 17.11
CA ARG A 29 -1.23 0.82 17.26
C ARG A 29 -1.20 -0.37 18.20
N ASN A 30 -1.99 -0.33 19.26
CA ASN A 30 -2.04 -1.39 20.29
C ASN A 30 -3.18 -2.39 20.05
N SER A 31 -3.82 -2.35 18.87
CA SER A 31 -4.92 -3.25 18.55
C SER A 31 -4.40 -4.64 18.19
N ALA A 32 -5.02 -5.68 18.76
CA ALA A 32 -4.78 -7.07 18.39
C ALA A 32 -5.06 -7.38 16.90
N ARG A 33 -5.72 -6.47 16.17
CA ARG A 33 -5.97 -6.57 14.72
C ARG A 33 -4.71 -6.36 13.87
N ARG A 34 -3.63 -5.79 14.40
CA ARG A 34 -2.33 -5.68 13.71
C ARG A 34 -1.56 -7.00 13.79
N THR A 35 -1.93 -7.95 12.93
CA THR A 35 -1.28 -9.27 12.84
C THR A 35 -0.04 -9.29 11.94
N TRP A 36 0.14 -8.24 11.13
CA TRP A 36 1.23 -8.14 10.16
C TRP A 36 2.51 -7.63 10.83
N GLY A 37 3.47 -8.53 10.97
CA GLY A 37 4.82 -8.21 11.43
C GLY A 37 5.78 -7.90 10.29
N TRP A 38 7.06 -7.67 10.65
CA TRP A 38 8.12 -7.39 9.68
C TRP A 38 8.32 -8.50 8.64
N VAL A 39 8.14 -9.78 9.03
CA VAL A 39 8.25 -10.93 8.12
C VAL A 39 7.13 -10.91 7.08
N SER A 40 5.89 -10.67 7.49
CA SER A 40 4.75 -10.55 6.58
C SER A 40 4.94 -9.41 5.60
N LEU A 41 5.44 -8.26 6.08
CA LEU A 41 5.74 -7.10 5.25
C LEU A 41 6.86 -7.40 4.24
N THR A 42 7.94 -8.04 4.67
CA THR A 42 9.05 -8.41 3.78
C THR A 42 8.62 -9.44 2.74
N GLY A 43 7.86 -10.45 3.15
CA GLY A 43 7.30 -11.46 2.25
C GLY A 43 6.37 -10.87 1.20
N PHE A 44 5.57 -9.87 1.57
CA PHE A 44 4.72 -9.13 0.63
C PHE A 44 5.55 -8.45 -0.47
N TRP A 45 6.62 -7.72 -0.12
CA TRP A 45 7.47 -7.04 -1.10
C TRP A 45 8.25 -8.02 -1.99
N ILE A 46 8.75 -9.12 -1.43
CA ILE A 46 9.40 -10.17 -2.23
C ILE A 46 8.40 -10.79 -3.21
N SER A 47 7.17 -11.05 -2.77
CA SER A 47 6.12 -11.60 -3.63
C SER A 47 5.74 -10.65 -4.77
N GLU A 48 5.74 -9.33 -4.52
CA GLU A 48 5.44 -8.31 -5.54
C GLU A 48 6.54 -8.25 -6.62
N ALA A 49 7.80 -8.42 -6.22
CA ALA A 49 8.93 -8.46 -7.15
C ALA A 49 8.80 -9.61 -8.18
N PHE A 50 8.09 -10.70 -7.86
CA PHE A 50 7.81 -11.83 -8.74
C PHE A 50 6.53 -11.63 -9.57
N SER A 51 6.43 -10.50 -10.28
CA SER A 51 5.32 -10.21 -11.18
C SER A 51 5.76 -10.16 -12.66
N ILE A 52 4.85 -10.53 -13.57
CA ILE A 52 5.11 -10.49 -15.03
C ILE A 52 5.50 -9.07 -15.46
N SER A 53 4.85 -8.06 -14.88
CA SER A 53 5.14 -6.66 -15.13
C SER A 53 6.60 -6.30 -14.82
N MET A 54 7.18 -6.83 -13.73
CA MET A 54 8.56 -6.54 -13.34
C MET A 54 9.58 -7.21 -14.28
N TYR A 55 9.27 -8.41 -14.79
CA TYR A 55 10.08 -9.05 -15.82
C TYR A 55 10.09 -8.29 -17.14
N GLN A 56 8.94 -7.74 -17.53
CA GLN A 56 8.83 -6.91 -18.74
C GLN A 56 9.69 -5.65 -18.64
N VAL A 57 9.65 -4.97 -17.49
CA VAL A 57 10.47 -3.77 -17.25
C VAL A 57 11.95 -4.07 -17.52
N THR A 58 12.46 -5.14 -16.90
CA THR A 58 13.86 -5.57 -17.07
C THR A 58 14.19 -5.92 -18.52
N SER A 59 13.30 -6.66 -19.20
CA SER A 59 13.47 -7.04 -20.61
C SER A 59 13.53 -5.81 -21.53
N THR A 60 12.67 -4.81 -21.29
CA THR A 60 12.69 -3.58 -22.08
C THR A 60 13.93 -2.73 -21.83
N SER A 61 14.48 -2.72 -20.62
CA SER A 61 15.71 -1.98 -20.31
C SER A 61 16.90 -2.53 -21.09
N VAL A 62 17.04 -3.86 -21.16
CA VAL A 62 18.11 -4.50 -21.95
C VAL A 62 17.87 -4.27 -23.45
N SER A 63 16.63 -4.41 -23.92
CA SER A 63 16.25 -4.18 -25.32
C SER A 63 16.48 -2.72 -25.77
N LYS A 64 16.41 -1.75 -24.85
CA LYS A 64 16.70 -0.33 -25.09
C LYS A 64 18.20 -0.01 -25.16
N GLY A 65 19.07 -1.01 -25.05
CA GLY A 65 20.51 -0.87 -25.24
C GLY A 65 21.34 -0.82 -23.95
N LEU A 66 20.73 -1.04 -22.78
CA LEU A 66 21.52 -1.22 -21.55
C LEU A 66 22.15 -2.62 -21.57
N ASN A 67 23.46 -2.67 -21.31
CA ASN A 67 24.11 -3.93 -20.93
C ASN A 67 23.44 -4.50 -19.66
N ALA A 68 23.38 -5.82 -19.52
CA ALA A 68 22.73 -6.49 -18.39
C ALA A 68 23.20 -5.96 -17.02
N GLY A 69 24.49 -5.71 -16.85
CA GLY A 69 25.03 -5.11 -15.62
C GLY A 69 24.52 -3.69 -15.36
N LEU A 70 24.39 -2.86 -16.41
CA LEU A 70 23.87 -1.50 -16.30
C LEU A 70 22.36 -1.49 -16.03
N ALA A 71 21.62 -2.45 -16.60
CA ALA A 71 20.19 -2.62 -16.36
C ALA A 71 19.93 -2.98 -14.88
N ILE A 72 20.70 -3.91 -14.31
CA ILE A 72 20.63 -4.24 -12.88
C ILE A 72 20.94 -3.02 -12.02
N ALA A 73 22.00 -2.26 -12.35
CA ALA A 73 22.35 -1.05 -11.63
C ALA A 73 21.24 0.01 -11.68
N ALA A 74 20.61 0.22 -12.85
CA ALA A 74 19.50 1.14 -13.01
C ALA A 74 18.28 0.73 -12.17
N VAL A 75 17.97 -0.57 -12.09
CA VAL A 75 16.88 -1.10 -11.24
C VAL A 75 17.17 -0.85 -9.76
N VAL A 76 18.40 -1.09 -9.30
CA VAL A 76 18.81 -0.83 -7.91
C VAL A 76 18.68 0.65 -7.56
N ILE A 77 19.18 1.54 -8.42
CA ILE A 77 19.07 2.99 -8.23
C ILE A 77 17.60 3.42 -8.20
N GLY A 78 16.78 2.90 -9.11
CA GLY A 78 15.34 3.15 -9.16
C GLY A 78 14.65 2.78 -7.85
N HIS A 79 14.93 1.61 -7.30
CA HIS A 79 14.36 1.18 -6.01
C HIS A 79 14.81 2.08 -4.86
N MET A 80 16.08 2.51 -4.83
CA MET A 80 16.57 3.44 -3.81
C MET A 80 15.86 4.80 -3.86
N LEU A 81 15.51 5.29 -5.06
CA LEU A 81 14.74 6.52 -5.22
C LEU A 81 13.30 6.34 -4.75
N VAL A 82 12.67 5.20 -5.03
CA VAL A 82 11.30 4.87 -4.60
C VAL A 82 11.18 4.74 -3.08
N TYR A 83 12.25 4.37 -2.37
CA TYR A 83 12.24 4.31 -0.91
C TYR A 83 11.88 5.66 -0.25
N ILE A 84 12.24 6.79 -0.87
CA ILE A 84 11.98 8.13 -0.30
C ILE A 84 10.48 8.39 -0.15
N PRO A 85 9.65 8.37 -1.22
CA PRO A 85 8.21 8.58 -1.09
C PRO A 85 7.53 7.51 -0.25
N VAL A 86 7.98 6.24 -0.30
CA VAL A 86 7.41 5.16 0.53
C VAL A 86 7.58 5.45 2.03
N VAL A 87 8.75 5.93 2.45
CA VAL A 87 8.98 6.30 3.85
C VAL A 87 8.15 7.53 4.23
N LEU A 88 8.07 8.53 3.36
CA LEU A 88 7.28 9.73 3.62
C LEU A 88 5.78 9.40 3.79
N ASP A 89 5.22 8.56 2.92
CA ASP A 89 3.83 8.12 3.00
C ASP A 89 3.55 7.33 4.28
N GLY A 90 4.49 6.45 4.66
CA GLY A 90 4.43 5.72 5.92
C GLY A 90 4.46 6.64 7.15
N LEU A 91 5.22 7.75 7.10
CA LEU A 91 5.27 8.75 8.19
C LEU A 91 3.98 9.55 8.28
N VAL A 92 3.41 9.97 7.15
CA VAL A 92 2.10 10.66 7.10
C VAL A 92 1.00 9.77 7.65
N SER A 93 0.95 8.51 7.20
CA SER A 93 0.02 7.49 7.71
C SER A 93 0.17 7.27 9.22
N LYS A 94 1.41 7.27 9.71
CA LYS A 94 1.73 7.13 11.14
C LYS A 94 1.31 8.35 11.97
N GLN A 95 1.34 9.55 11.38
CA GLN A 95 0.94 10.81 11.99
C GLN A 95 -0.59 10.97 12.02
N SER A 96 -1.27 10.58 10.95
CA SER A 96 -2.75 10.58 10.88
C SER A 96 -3.36 9.77 12.04
N GLN A 97 -2.77 8.62 12.37
CA GLN A 97 -3.21 7.80 13.52
C GLN A 97 -2.92 8.38 14.91
N ARG A 98 -2.21 9.51 15.02
CA ARG A 98 -1.99 10.22 16.30
C ARG A 98 -2.93 11.41 16.48
N ALA A 99 -3.57 11.88 15.42
CA ALA A 99 -4.42 13.06 15.41
C ALA A 99 -5.90 12.75 15.73
N ILE A 100 -6.19 11.47 15.98
CA ILE A 100 -7.50 10.91 16.34
C ILE A 100 -7.31 10.19 17.68
#